data_AF-A0A4Q3CG08-F1
#
_entry.id   AF-A0A4Q3CG08-F1
#
_cell.length_a   1.000
_cell.length_b   1.000
_cell.length_c   1.000
_cell.angle_alpha   90.00
_cell.angle_beta   90.00
_cell.angle_gamma   90.00
#
_symmetry.space_group_name_H-M   'P 1'
#
loop_
_entity.id
_entity.type
_entity.pdbx_description
1 polymer ?
#
loop_
_entity_poly.entity_id
_entity_poly.type
_entity_poly.pdbx_seq_one_letter_code
_entity_poly.pdbx_strand_id
1 'polypeptide(L)'
;YRRRKDHLVEKRAEMRFTSDWGGEWAAITFWNKATETEQVALVKGKIDPAQPVLVRMHALSPFSDIFGEGGERGGLLRRSMEMIGKEGAGVVVLISHARADKFTLSLQARAGELPPADMDELRDYGAGATILTELGVRDMVLLTNTHHTLVGLDGYGLSIVGERAIDGAA
;
A
#
# COMPACT_ATOMS: atom_id res chain seq x y z
N TYR A 1 -26.72 -1.58 10.74
CA TYR A 1 -26.61 -3.03 10.53
C TYR A 1 -26.98 -3.37 9.08
N ARG A 2 -26.05 -3.18 8.12
CA ARG A 2 -26.25 -3.51 6.68
C ARG A 2 -24.94 -3.62 5.86
N ARG A 3 -23.79 -3.88 6.51
CA ARG A 3 -22.46 -3.93 5.86
C ARG A 3 -21.78 -5.30 6.02
N ARG A 4 -22.46 -6.41 5.72
CA ARG A 4 -21.84 -7.74 5.94
C ARG A 4 -21.88 -8.72 4.76
N LYS A 5 -22.37 -8.35 3.57
CA LYS A 5 -22.48 -9.32 2.45
C LYS A 5 -22.35 -8.80 1.02
N ASP A 6 -22.02 -7.54 0.79
CA ASP A 6 -21.52 -7.15 -0.54
C ASP A 6 -20.00 -7.11 -0.46
N HIS A 7 -19.32 -8.05 -1.11
CA HIS A 7 -17.88 -7.96 -1.35
C HIS A 7 -17.66 -6.74 -2.26
N LEU A 8 -17.43 -5.60 -1.62
CA LEU A 8 -17.22 -4.31 -2.29
C LEU A 8 -15.94 -4.31 -3.13
N VAL A 9 -15.00 -5.21 -2.81
CA VAL A 9 -13.72 -5.35 -3.47
C VAL A 9 -13.66 -6.68 -4.22
N GLU A 10 -13.27 -6.63 -5.49
CA GLU A 10 -13.17 -7.77 -6.39
C GLU A 10 -11.74 -7.91 -6.92
N LYS A 11 -11.14 -9.10 -6.77
CA LYS A 11 -9.86 -9.43 -7.42
C LYS A 11 -10.07 -9.56 -8.92
N ARG A 12 -9.41 -8.72 -9.72
CA ARG A 12 -9.60 -8.67 -11.19
C ARG A 12 -8.50 -9.35 -11.99
N ALA A 13 -7.26 -9.20 -11.56
CA ALA A 13 -6.12 -9.79 -12.22
C ALA A 13 -5.05 -10.22 -11.21
N GLU A 14 -4.27 -11.23 -11.58
CA GLU A 14 -3.07 -11.64 -10.87
C GLU A 14 -1.99 -12.05 -11.87
N MET A 15 -0.75 -11.63 -11.62
CA MET A 15 0.40 -12.16 -12.32
C MET A 15 1.59 -12.30 -11.38
N ARG A 16 2.51 -13.22 -11.71
CA ARG A 16 3.81 -13.33 -11.04
C ARG A 16 4.89 -12.67 -11.88
N PHE A 17 5.85 -12.02 -11.23
CA PHE A 17 6.99 -11.42 -11.89
C PHE A 17 8.20 -11.39 -10.96
N THR A 18 9.40 -11.31 -11.54
CA THR A 18 10.64 -11.12 -10.80
C THR A 18 11.01 -9.64 -10.84
N SER A 19 11.02 -9.00 -9.68
CA SER A 19 11.49 -7.63 -9.50
C SER A 19 12.97 -7.63 -9.15
N ASP A 20 13.69 -6.62 -9.61
CA ASP A 20 15.02 -6.29 -9.10
C ASP A 20 15.00 -5.98 -7.59
N TRP A 21 13.82 -5.66 -7.04
CA TRP A 21 13.62 -5.33 -5.65
C TRP A 21 12.90 -6.48 -4.95
N GLY A 22 13.66 -7.28 -4.21
CA GLY A 22 13.09 -8.35 -3.41
C GLY A 22 12.69 -9.61 -4.20
N GLY A 23 13.08 -9.77 -5.47
CA GLY A 23 12.95 -11.03 -6.23
C GLY A 23 11.52 -11.31 -6.73
N GLU A 24 11.04 -12.54 -6.61
CA GLU A 24 9.70 -12.92 -7.11
C GLU A 24 8.54 -12.33 -6.29
N TRP A 25 7.51 -11.83 -6.97
CA TRP A 25 6.29 -11.26 -6.41
C TRP A 25 5.05 -11.74 -7.16
N ALA A 26 3.90 -11.74 -6.48
CA ALA A 26 2.59 -11.75 -7.13
C ALA A 26 1.99 -10.34 -7.09
N ALA A 27 1.68 -9.77 -8.25
CA ALA A 27 0.91 -8.53 -8.37
C ALA A 27 -0.57 -8.88 -8.54
N ILE A 28 -1.43 -8.28 -7.73
CA ILE A 28 -2.87 -8.52 -7.72
C ILE A 28 -3.61 -7.19 -7.79
N THR A 29 -4.58 -7.08 -8.70
CA THR A 29 -5.46 -5.90 -8.77
C THR A 29 -6.79 -6.15 -8.07
N PHE A 30 -7.24 -5.16 -7.31
CA PHE A 30 -8.46 -5.16 -6.53
C PHE A 30 -9.33 -3.98 -6.94
N TRP A 31 -10.53 -4.26 -7.44
CA TRP A 31 -11.50 -3.25 -7.86
C TRP A 31 -12.55 -3.02 -6.79
N ASN A 32 -12.67 -1.78 -6.31
CA ASN A 32 -13.75 -1.39 -5.41
C ASN A 32 -14.95 -0.87 -6.21
N LYS A 33 -16.08 -1.60 -6.14
CA LYS A 33 -17.32 -1.27 -6.86
C LYS A 33 -18.01 -0.01 -6.35
N ALA A 34 -17.86 0.33 -5.06
CA ALA A 34 -18.53 1.50 -4.49
C ALA A 34 -17.79 2.80 -4.81
N THR A 35 -16.47 2.76 -4.94
CA THR A 35 -15.66 3.95 -5.25
C THR A 35 -15.21 3.99 -6.71
N GLU A 36 -15.42 2.92 -7.47
CA GLU A 36 -14.95 2.75 -8.85
C GLU A 36 -13.43 2.97 -8.96
N THR A 37 -12.69 2.50 -7.96
CA THR A 37 -11.23 2.64 -7.88
C THR A 37 -10.55 1.29 -7.93
N GLU A 38 -9.40 1.25 -8.59
CA GLU A 38 -8.49 0.11 -8.58
C GLU A 38 -7.33 0.33 -7.61
N GLN A 39 -6.98 -0.71 -6.86
CA GLN A 39 -5.82 -0.76 -6.01
C GLN A 39 -4.96 -1.98 -6.37
N VAL A 40 -3.66 -1.90 -6.09
CA VAL A 40 -2.72 -2.99 -6.40
C VAL A 40 -2.07 -3.47 -5.11
N ALA A 41 -1.97 -4.79 -4.95
CA ALA A 41 -1.16 -5.40 -3.92
C ALA A 41 -0.01 -6.19 -4.55
N LEU A 42 1.19 -6.01 -4.02
CA LEU A 42 2.34 -6.88 -4.28
C LEU A 42 2.49 -7.83 -3.10
N VAL A 43 2.41 -9.14 -3.35
CA VAL A 43 2.48 -10.17 -2.33
C VAL A 43 3.78 -10.96 -2.49
N LYS A 44 4.53 -11.05 -1.40
CA LYS A 44 5.73 -11.87 -1.28
C LYS A 44 5.39 -13.15 -0.52
N GLY A 45 5.84 -14.28 -1.04
CA GLY A 45 5.72 -15.56 -0.35
C GLY A 45 4.27 -15.97 -0.10
N LYS A 46 4.07 -16.80 0.94
CA LYS A 46 2.75 -17.23 1.40
C LYS A 46 2.39 -16.48 2.68
N ILE A 47 1.19 -15.92 2.73
CA ILE A 47 0.66 -15.28 3.92
C ILE A 47 0.14 -16.36 4.87
N ASP A 48 0.70 -16.40 6.09
CA ASP A 48 0.23 -17.25 7.19
C ASP A 48 -0.53 -16.38 8.21
N PRO A 49 -1.87 -16.56 8.35
CA PRO A 49 -2.67 -15.79 9.30
C PRO A 49 -2.27 -15.98 10.77
N ALA A 50 -1.44 -16.97 11.10
CA ALA A 50 -0.96 -17.22 12.46
C ALA A 50 0.32 -16.46 12.83
N GLN A 51 0.94 -15.74 11.88
CA GLN A 51 2.18 -14.99 12.08
C GLN A 51 1.98 -13.52 11.69
N PRO A 52 2.62 -12.57 12.40
CA PRO A 52 2.65 -11.19 11.97
C PRO A 52 3.26 -11.04 10.57
N VAL A 53 2.56 -10.33 9.68
CA VAL A 53 2.98 -10.11 8.30
C VAL A 53 3.65 -8.75 8.17
N LEU A 54 4.79 -8.68 7.48
CA LEU A 54 5.41 -7.39 7.17
C LEU A 54 4.60 -6.69 6.06
N VAL A 55 4.06 -5.51 6.37
CA VAL A 55 3.13 -4.78 5.48
C VAL A 55 3.64 -3.37 5.22
N ARG A 56 3.57 -2.93 3.97
CA ARG A 56 3.77 -1.53 3.57
C ARG A 56 2.49 -0.98 2.93
N MET A 57 1.96 0.09 3.51
CA MET A 57 0.94 0.92 2.87
C MET A 57 1.67 2.06 2.14
N HIS A 58 1.66 2.04 0.81
CA HIS A 58 2.46 2.97 0.00
C HIS A 58 1.59 3.83 -0.91
N ALA A 59 1.55 5.13 -0.62
CA ALA A 59 0.99 6.12 -1.52
C ALA A 59 1.88 6.34 -2.74
N LEU A 60 1.42 5.85 -3.90
CA LEU A 60 2.19 5.84 -5.15
C LEU A 60 2.38 7.24 -5.73
N SER A 61 3.63 7.64 -5.93
CA SER A 61 4.04 8.91 -6.52
C SER A 61 4.88 8.67 -7.78
N PRO A 62 4.47 9.17 -8.96
CA PRO A 62 5.27 9.03 -10.17
C PRO A 62 6.70 9.59 -10.02
N PHE A 63 6.87 10.69 -9.28
CA PHE A 63 8.17 11.34 -9.16
C PHE A 63 9.16 10.52 -8.34
N SER A 64 8.77 10.06 -7.15
CA SER A 64 9.69 9.30 -6.29
C SER A 64 9.81 7.83 -6.69
N ASP A 65 8.75 7.24 -7.25
CA ASP A 65 8.66 5.80 -7.48
C ASP A 65 8.94 5.40 -8.95
N ILE A 66 8.72 6.30 -9.91
CA ILE A 66 8.96 6.04 -11.35
C ILE A 66 10.16 6.87 -11.84
N PHE A 67 10.20 8.17 -11.56
CA PHE A 67 11.25 9.07 -12.06
C PHE A 67 12.48 9.15 -11.15
N GLY A 68 12.44 8.53 -9.97
CA GLY A 68 13.58 8.45 -9.06
C GLY A 68 13.94 9.79 -8.39
N GLU A 69 12.97 10.68 -8.21
CA GLU A 69 13.17 11.90 -7.43
C GLU A 69 13.59 11.55 -5.99
N GLY A 70 14.64 12.22 -5.51
CA GLY A 70 15.19 12.04 -4.17
C GLY A 70 14.38 12.70 -3.06
N GLY A 71 15.03 12.91 -1.91
CA GLY A 71 14.40 13.44 -0.69
C GLY A 71 13.84 12.35 0.22
N GLU A 72 13.09 12.76 1.26
CA GLU A 72 12.60 11.86 2.33
C GLU A 72 11.78 10.67 1.79
N ARG A 73 11.02 10.88 0.71
CA ARG A 73 10.19 9.85 0.07
C ARG A 73 10.91 9.03 -0.99
N GLY A 74 12.08 9.49 -1.46
CA GLY A 74 12.82 8.89 -2.55
C GLY A 74 13.17 7.44 -2.26
N GLY A 75 12.78 6.50 -3.13
CA GLY A 75 13.12 5.08 -2.98
C GLY A 75 12.47 4.36 -1.79
N LEU A 76 11.45 4.92 -1.13
CA LEU A 76 10.72 4.21 -0.07
C LEU A 76 10.05 2.92 -0.57
N LEU A 77 9.47 2.94 -1.78
CA LEU A 77 8.84 1.76 -2.37
C LEU A 77 9.87 0.64 -2.56
N ARG A 78 10.97 0.95 -3.25
CA ARG A 78 12.09 0.03 -3.50
C ARG A 78 12.56 -0.63 -2.21
N ARG A 79 12.87 0.18 -1.19
CA ARG A 79 13.39 -0.32 0.09
C ARG A 79 12.38 -1.17 0.85
N SER A 80 11.10 -0.79 0.81
CA SER A 80 10.03 -1.60 1.41
C SER A 80 9.95 -2.98 0.75
N MET A 81 10.02 -3.02 -0.58
CA MET A 81 10.06 -4.28 -1.35
C MET A 81 11.31 -5.09 -1.02
N GLU A 82 12.50 -4.48 -0.92
CA GLU A 82 13.72 -5.17 -0.53
C GLU A 82 13.65 -5.75 0.89
N MET A 83 13.10 -5.00 1.86
CA MET A 83 12.92 -5.44 3.24
C MET A 83 11.97 -6.64 3.33
N ILE A 84 10.80 -6.55 2.68
CA ILE A 84 9.84 -7.66 2.60
C ILE A 84 10.45 -8.86 1.84
N GLY A 85 11.21 -8.59 0.78
CA GLY A 85 11.93 -9.61 0.03
C GLY A 85 12.90 -10.41 0.89
N LYS A 86 13.61 -9.75 1.81
CA LYS A 86 14.51 -10.38 2.79
C LYS A 86 13.77 -11.19 3.85
N GLU A 87 12.60 -10.72 4.31
CA GLU A 87 11.74 -11.44 5.25
C GLU A 87 11.12 -12.70 4.61
N GLY A 88 10.93 -12.69 3.28
CA GLY A 88 10.43 -13.82 2.51
C GLY A 88 8.91 -13.92 2.43
N ALA A 89 8.19 -13.19 3.28
CA ALA A 89 6.74 -13.04 3.23
C ALA A 89 6.30 -11.62 3.60
N GLY A 90 5.31 -11.08 2.91
CA GLY A 90 4.78 -9.75 3.20
C GLY A 90 3.94 -9.16 2.07
N VAL A 91 3.39 -7.97 2.32
CA VAL A 91 2.49 -7.29 1.38
C VAL A 91 2.87 -5.83 1.23
N VAL A 92 2.93 -5.34 -0.01
CA VAL A 92 2.91 -3.90 -0.32
C VAL A 92 1.56 -3.57 -0.94
N VAL A 93 0.77 -2.72 -0.29
CA VAL A 93 -0.45 -2.15 -0.86
C VAL A 93 -0.09 -0.81 -1.50
N LEU A 94 -0.23 -0.74 -2.82
CA LEU A 94 -0.07 0.50 -3.58
C LEU A 94 -1.39 1.25 -3.57
N ILE A 95 -1.42 2.32 -2.79
CA ILE A 95 -2.52 3.27 -2.73
C ILE A 95 -2.34 4.23 -3.90
N SER A 96 -3.27 4.18 -4.85
CA SER A 96 -3.33 5.16 -5.94
C SER A 96 -4.71 5.80 -6.01
N HIS A 97 -4.70 7.13 -6.09
CA HIS A 97 -5.86 7.88 -6.51
C HIS A 97 -5.93 7.77 -8.03
N ALA A 98 -6.84 6.95 -8.55
CA ALA A 98 -7.13 6.89 -9.98
C ALA A 98 -7.83 8.18 -10.41
N ARG A 99 -7.04 9.25 -10.60
CA ARG A 99 -7.46 10.47 -11.29
C ARG A 99 -6.79 10.53 -12.65
N ALA A 100 -7.56 10.87 -13.67
CA ALA A 100 -7.09 10.95 -15.06
C ALA A 100 -5.95 11.96 -15.25
N ASP A 101 -5.85 12.95 -14.35
CA ASP A 101 -4.90 14.07 -14.38
C ASP A 101 -3.80 13.98 -13.32
N LYS A 102 -3.53 12.78 -12.75
CA LYS A 102 -2.55 12.57 -11.66
C LYS A 102 -1.19 13.21 -11.93
N PHE A 103 -0.67 13.10 -13.16
CA PHE A 103 0.61 13.70 -13.55
C PHE A 103 0.54 15.24 -13.55
N THR A 104 -0.52 15.81 -14.11
CA THR A 104 -0.75 17.26 -14.13
C THR A 104 -0.84 17.81 -12.71
N LEU A 105 -1.67 17.22 -11.85
CA LEU A 105 -1.82 17.66 -10.45
C LEU A 105 -0.49 17.56 -9.69
N SER A 106 0.27 16.49 -9.92
CA SER A 106 1.59 16.32 -9.29
C SER A 106 2.59 17.38 -9.75
N LEU A 107 2.56 17.77 -11.03
CA LEU A 107 3.40 18.85 -11.58
C LEU A 107 3.01 20.21 -11.01
N GLN A 108 1.71 20.53 -11.00
CA GLN A 108 1.20 21.80 -10.48
C GLN A 108 1.51 21.98 -8.99
N ALA A 109 1.35 20.93 -8.18
CA ALA A 109 1.72 20.97 -6.77
C ALA A 109 3.22 21.25 -6.58
N ARG A 110 4.09 20.66 -7.41
CA ARG A 110 5.55 20.87 -7.37
C ARG A 110 5.98 22.23 -7.89
N ALA A 111 5.24 22.78 -8.86
CA ALA A 111 5.41 24.14 -9.34
C ALA A 111 4.88 25.19 -8.35
N GLY A 112 4.23 24.77 -7.25
CA GLY A 112 3.63 25.66 -6.26
C GLY A 112 2.31 26.28 -6.72
N GLU A 113 1.70 25.79 -7.79
CA GLU A 113 0.44 26.28 -8.35
C GLU A 113 -0.79 25.71 -7.61
N LEU A 114 -0.62 24.54 -6.99
CA LEU A 114 -1.61 23.91 -6.12
C LEU A 114 -0.98 23.64 -4.76
N PRO A 115 -1.77 23.67 -3.67
CA PRO A 115 -1.31 23.09 -2.42
C PRO A 115 -0.94 21.62 -2.66
N PRO A 116 0.01 21.05 -1.90
CA PRO A 116 0.20 19.61 -1.88
C PRO A 116 -1.16 18.95 -1.71
N ALA A 117 -1.48 17.96 -2.56
CA ALA A 117 -2.72 17.25 -2.41
C ALA A 117 -2.79 16.73 -0.97
N ASP A 118 -3.83 17.11 -0.23
CA ASP A 118 -4.16 16.44 1.02
C ASP A 118 -4.39 14.97 0.65
N MET A 119 -3.38 14.15 0.93
CA MET A 119 -3.54 12.72 0.94
C MET A 119 -4.60 12.49 2.02
N ASP A 120 -5.81 12.14 1.61
CA ASP A 120 -6.89 11.82 2.53
C ASP A 120 -6.58 10.40 3.08
N GLU A 121 -5.44 10.29 3.78
CA GLU A 121 -4.72 9.05 4.09
C GLU A 121 -5.67 8.06 4.77
N LEU A 122 -6.49 8.56 5.69
CA LEU A 122 -7.50 7.80 6.43
C LEU A 122 -8.48 7.04 5.50
N ARG A 123 -8.91 7.64 4.39
CA ARG A 123 -9.84 7.00 3.44
C ARG A 123 -9.13 5.91 2.65
N ASP A 124 -7.88 6.15 2.27
CA ASP A 124 -7.06 5.20 1.54
C ASP A 124 -6.68 3.97 2.39
N TYR A 125 -6.43 4.17 3.69
CA TYR A 125 -6.18 3.07 4.62
C TYR A 125 -7.37 2.12 4.74
N GLY A 126 -8.62 2.59 4.62
CA GLY A 126 -9.80 1.73 4.62
C GLY A 126 -9.89 0.77 3.42
N ALA A 127 -9.47 1.24 2.24
CA ALA A 127 -9.39 0.40 1.05
C ALA A 127 -8.27 -0.65 1.20
N GLY A 128 -7.09 -0.22 1.68
CA GLY A 128 -5.98 -1.14 1.94
C GLY A 128 -6.27 -2.16 3.04
N ALA A 129 -7.01 -1.79 4.09
CA ALA A 129 -7.46 -2.71 5.13
C ALA A 129 -8.30 -3.85 4.54
N THR A 130 -9.27 -3.52 3.68
CA THR A 130 -10.08 -4.56 2.99
C THR A 130 -9.20 -5.53 2.20
N ILE A 131 -8.21 -5.00 1.47
CA ILE A 131 -7.28 -5.81 0.67
C ILE A 131 -6.47 -6.75 1.57
N LEU A 132 -5.94 -6.25 2.68
CA LEU A 132 -5.16 -7.05 3.63
C LEU A 132 -6.00 -8.18 4.23
N THR A 133 -7.26 -7.90 4.59
CA THR A 133 -8.20 -8.93 5.07
C THR A 133 -8.49 -10.00 4.00
N GLU A 134 -8.73 -9.59 2.75
CA GLU A 134 -8.94 -10.54 1.62
C GLU A 134 -7.68 -11.38 1.31
N LEU A 135 -6.49 -10.84 1.58
CA LEU A 135 -5.22 -11.56 1.48
C LEU A 135 -4.94 -12.47 2.70
N GLY A 136 -5.80 -12.45 3.73
CA GLY A 136 -5.68 -13.29 4.92
C GLY A 136 -4.76 -12.73 6.01
N VAL A 137 -4.34 -11.47 5.92
CA VAL A 137 -3.57 -10.81 6.98
C VAL A 137 -4.47 -10.60 8.20
N ARG A 138 -3.90 -10.75 9.39
CA ARG A 138 -4.54 -10.46 10.68
C ARG A 138 -3.65 -9.55 11.49
N ASP A 139 -2.51 -10.06 11.92
CA ASP A 139 -1.49 -9.29 12.61
C ASP A 139 -0.46 -8.80 11.60
N MET A 140 -0.03 -7.55 11.74
CA MET A 140 0.97 -6.96 10.85
C MET A 140 2.03 -6.17 11.59
N VAL A 141 3.24 -6.19 11.05
CA VAL A 141 4.30 -5.23 11.35
C VAL A 141 4.30 -4.19 10.23
N LEU A 142 3.97 -2.94 10.56
CA LEU A 142 3.85 -1.87 9.57
C LEU A 142 5.21 -1.25 9.24
N LEU A 143 5.57 -1.25 7.96
CA LEU A 143 6.71 -0.51 7.42
C LEU A 143 6.35 0.96 7.24
N THR A 144 6.76 1.80 8.18
CA THR A 144 6.45 3.24 8.20
C THR A 144 7.54 4.06 8.87
N ASN A 145 7.70 5.31 8.42
CA ASN A 145 8.57 6.32 9.06
C ASN A 145 7.75 7.41 9.76
N THR A 146 6.43 7.32 9.66
CA THR A 146 5.46 8.23 10.26
C THR A 146 4.57 7.40 11.16
N HIS A 147 4.38 7.88 12.40
CA HIS A 147 3.49 7.21 13.33
C HIS A 147 2.05 7.64 13.02
N HIS A 148 1.21 6.67 12.63
CA HIS A 148 -0.20 6.92 12.35
C HIS A 148 -1.06 6.17 13.35
N THR A 149 -1.92 6.88 14.07
CA THR A 149 -3.00 6.24 14.83
C THR A 149 -4.07 5.79 13.84
N LEU A 150 -3.93 4.55 13.34
CA LEU A 150 -4.89 3.96 12.40
C LEU A 150 -6.15 3.51 13.14
N VAL A 151 -7.07 4.45 13.34
CA VAL A 151 -8.36 4.19 13.99
C VAL A 151 -9.23 3.34 13.06
N GLY A 152 -9.77 2.23 13.57
CA GLY A 152 -10.79 1.42 12.88
C GLY A 152 -10.32 0.16 12.18
N LEU A 153 -9.03 -0.22 12.29
CA LEU A 153 -8.51 -1.49 11.76
C LEU A 153 -9.16 -2.72 12.43
N ASP A 154 -9.54 -2.62 13.71
CA ASP A 154 -10.26 -3.67 14.42
C ASP A 154 -11.56 -4.09 13.71
N GLY A 155 -12.23 -3.14 13.03
CA GLY A 155 -13.44 -3.40 12.25
C GLY A 155 -13.20 -4.30 11.02
N TYR A 156 -11.94 -4.44 10.60
CA TYR A 156 -11.48 -5.29 9.51
C TYR A 156 -10.81 -6.58 10.00
N GLY A 157 -10.73 -6.79 11.32
CA GLY A 157 -10.01 -7.91 11.92
C GLY A 157 -8.49 -7.83 11.75
N LEU A 158 -7.95 -6.60 11.68
CA LEU A 158 -6.53 -6.32 11.51
C LEU A 158 -5.94 -5.67 12.76
N SER A 159 -4.73 -6.09 13.13
CA SER A 159 -3.98 -5.53 14.28
C SER A 159 -2.58 -5.14 13.85
N ILE A 160 -2.14 -3.93 14.22
CA ILE A 160 -0.74 -3.54 14.12
C ILE A 160 -0.04 -3.97 15.41
N VAL A 161 0.78 -5.01 15.31
CA VAL A 161 1.52 -5.56 16.46
C VAL A 161 2.94 -4.98 16.59
N GLY A 162 3.37 -4.20 15.61
CA GLY A 162 4.62 -3.46 15.65
C GLY A 162 4.79 -2.53 14.44
N GLU A 163 5.75 -1.62 14.56
CA GLU A 163 6.19 -0.76 13.46
C GLU A 163 7.68 -0.99 13.24
N ARG A 164 8.11 -0.92 11.98
CA ARG A 164 9.53 -0.99 11.59
C ARG A 164 9.82 0.13 10.60
N ALA A 165 10.82 0.94 10.92
CA ALA A 165 11.26 2.02 10.05
C ALA A 165 11.85 1.49 8.74
N ILE A 166 11.75 2.29 7.69
CA ILE A 166 12.34 2.03 6.38
C ILE A 166 13.68 2.76 6.32
N ASP A 167 14.77 2.01 6.42
CA ASP A 167 16.12 2.54 6.58
C ASP A 167 16.55 3.47 5.43
N GLY A 168 17.24 4.56 5.79
CA GLY A 168 17.85 5.53 4.87
C GLY A 168 16.94 6.66 4.40
N ALA A 169 15.77 6.87 5.02
CA ALA A 169 15.03 8.12 4.84
C ALA A 169 15.87 9.20 5.52
N ALA A 170 16.70 9.87 4.72
CA ALA A 170 17.44 11.05 5.14
C ALA A 170 16.49 12.23 5.23
#